data_AF-A0AAW7HE53-F1
#
_entry.id   AF-A0AAW7HE53-F1
#
_cell.length_a   1.000
_cell.length_b   1.000
_cell.length_c   1.000
_cell.angle_alpha   90.00
_cell.angle_beta   90.00
_cell.angle_gamma   90.00
#
_symmetry.space_group_name_H-M   'P 1'
#
loop_
_entity.id
_entity.type
_entity.pdbx_description
1 polymer ?
#
loop_
_entity_poly.entity_id
_entity_poly.type
_entity_poly.pdbx_seq_one_letter_code
_entity_poly.pdbx_strand_id
1 'polypeptide(L)'
;MQPIIKDDNGSLRFKANAIVVHLLEQGGIDMNAIAQLNVSDEDRAHFAQLIGYSVSGFGGLSYVSSDMSAVADRMADTGETEQMAKITHLQGELAALRSALRDPIARLYGLHPNDLQAESGSDE
;
A
#
# COMPACT_ATOMS: atom_id res chain seq x y z
N MET A 1 6.68 0.17 5.50
CA MET A 1 7.04 0.96 4.30
C MET A 1 8.10 1.98 4.64
N GLN A 2 9.01 2.25 3.71
CA GLN A 2 9.98 3.35 3.88
C GLN A 2 9.27 4.71 3.89
N PRO A 3 9.79 5.73 4.61
CA PRO A 3 9.26 7.09 4.55
C PRO A 3 9.27 7.64 3.12
N ILE A 4 8.37 8.56 2.81
CA ILE A 4 8.33 9.22 1.50
C ILE A 4 9.01 10.59 1.62
N ILE A 5 9.86 10.89 0.65
CA ILE A 5 10.58 12.16 0.52
C ILE A 5 10.37 12.73 -0.88
N LYS A 6 10.51 14.03 -1.00
CA LYS A 6 10.53 14.72 -2.29
C LYS A 6 11.98 14.86 -2.76
N ASP A 7 12.28 14.43 -3.97
CA ASP A 7 13.61 14.58 -4.57
C ASP A 7 13.83 16.00 -5.13
N ASP A 8 15.05 16.28 -5.59
CA ASP A 8 15.45 17.58 -6.16
C ASP A 8 14.63 17.96 -7.41
N ASN A 9 14.04 16.98 -8.09
CA ASN A 9 13.18 17.16 -9.26
C ASN A 9 11.69 17.29 -8.89
N GLY A 10 11.38 17.27 -7.59
CA GLY A 10 10.02 17.36 -7.08
C GLY A 10 9.21 16.07 -7.12
N SER A 11 9.82 14.93 -7.47
CA SER A 11 9.17 13.62 -7.50
C SER A 11 9.13 13.00 -6.10
N LEU A 12 8.02 12.35 -5.76
CA LEU A 12 7.85 11.62 -4.51
C LEU A 12 8.49 10.23 -4.62
N ARG A 13 9.41 9.93 -3.69
CA ARG A 13 10.20 8.71 -3.64
C ARG A 13 10.24 8.13 -2.25
N PHE A 14 10.44 6.83 -2.15
CA PHE A 14 10.84 6.23 -0.88
C PHE A 14 12.22 6.73 -0.46
N LYS A 15 12.41 6.93 0.85
CA LYS A 15 13.72 7.25 1.42
C LYS A 15 14.62 6.03 1.29
N ALA A 16 15.61 6.13 0.41
CA ALA A 16 16.56 5.05 0.19
C ALA A 16 17.43 4.76 1.42
N ASN A 17 17.83 3.50 1.55
CA ASN A 17 18.88 3.07 2.47
C ASN A 17 20.23 3.11 1.76
N ALA A 18 21.14 3.97 2.25
CA ALA A 18 22.45 4.19 1.62
C ALA A 18 23.30 2.92 1.51
N ILE A 19 23.20 1.98 2.46
CA ILE A 19 23.94 0.72 2.41
C ILE A 19 23.38 -0.17 1.30
N VAL A 20 22.05 -0.28 1.21
CA VAL A 20 21.40 -1.10 0.18
C VAL A 20 21.69 -0.56 -1.22
N VAL A 21 21.63 0.76 -1.41
CA VAL A 21 22.01 1.41 -2.67
C VAL A 21 23.48 1.12 -3.01
N HIS A 22 24.39 1.29 -2.05
CA HIS A 22 25.81 1.01 -2.27
C HIS A 22 26.06 -0.46 -2.66
N LEU A 23 25.38 -1.42 -2.03
CA LEU A 23 25.49 -2.84 -2.39
C LEU A 23 24.95 -3.13 -3.80
N LEU A 24 23.88 -2.46 -4.22
CA LEU A 24 23.36 -2.62 -5.58
C LEU A 24 24.29 -1.99 -6.63
N GLU A 25 24.84 -0.81 -6.34
CA GLU A 25 25.70 -0.08 -7.29
C GLU A 25 27.12 -0.65 -7.38
N GLN A 26 27.65 -1.20 -6.28
CA GLN A 26 29.07 -1.59 -6.16
C GLN A 26 29.29 -3.04 -5.72
N GLY A 27 28.25 -3.75 -5.28
CA GLY A 27 28.37 -5.10 -4.69
C GLY A 27 28.40 -6.25 -5.71
N GLY A 28 28.39 -5.95 -7.01
CA GLY A 28 28.55 -6.95 -8.07
C GLY A 28 27.30 -7.81 -8.34
N ILE A 29 26.14 -7.44 -7.79
CA ILE A 29 24.84 -8.04 -8.11
C ILE A 29 23.95 -6.97 -8.76
N ASP A 30 23.30 -7.29 -9.88
CA ASP A 30 22.42 -6.37 -10.59
C ASP A 30 20.94 -6.72 -10.39
N MET A 31 20.04 -5.86 -10.89
CA MET A 31 18.60 -6.05 -10.79
C MET A 31 18.12 -7.34 -11.48
N ASN A 32 18.80 -7.80 -12.53
CA ASN A 32 18.45 -9.03 -13.23
C ASN A 32 18.77 -10.26 -12.39
N ALA A 33 19.93 -10.27 -11.72
CA ALA A 33 20.31 -11.31 -10.79
C ALA A 33 19.36 -11.36 -9.58
N ILE A 34 19.00 -10.20 -9.02
CA ILE A 34 18.02 -10.10 -7.93
C ILE A 34 16.65 -10.61 -8.37
N ALA A 35 16.23 -10.36 -9.62
CA ALA A 35 14.97 -10.87 -10.16
C ALA A 35 14.90 -12.41 -10.16
N GLN A 36 16.04 -13.10 -10.27
CA GLN A 36 16.10 -14.58 -10.27
C GLN A 36 16.11 -15.20 -8.87
N LEU A 37 16.27 -14.41 -7.80
CA LEU A 37 16.29 -14.94 -6.43
C LEU A 37 14.91 -15.53 -6.05
N ASN A 38 14.89 -16.64 -5.32
CA ASN A 38 13.64 -17.20 -4.80
C ASN A 38 13.26 -16.52 -3.48
N VAL A 39 12.72 -15.30 -3.58
CA VAL A 39 12.26 -14.48 -2.45
C VAL A 39 10.81 -14.06 -2.66
N SER A 40 10.15 -13.64 -1.58
CA SER A 40 8.75 -13.23 -1.63
C SER A 40 8.57 -11.93 -2.41
N ASP A 41 7.37 -11.72 -2.95
CA ASP A 41 6.99 -10.46 -3.58
C ASP A 41 7.03 -9.28 -2.59
N GLU A 42 6.72 -9.54 -1.31
CA GLU A 42 6.85 -8.56 -0.23
C GLU A 42 8.32 -8.12 -0.04
N ASP A 43 9.26 -9.07 -0.05
CA ASP A 43 10.69 -8.76 0.03
C ASP A 43 11.16 -7.94 -1.19
N ARG A 44 10.68 -8.28 -2.39
CA ARG A 44 11.00 -7.53 -3.62
C ARG A 44 10.45 -6.11 -3.57
N ALA A 45 9.21 -5.95 -3.13
CA ALA A 45 8.59 -4.65 -2.95
C ALA A 45 9.33 -3.82 -1.89
N HIS A 46 9.70 -4.43 -0.77
CA HIS A 46 10.48 -3.73 0.25
C HIS A 46 11.88 -3.35 -0.25
N PHE A 47 12.54 -4.22 -1.02
CA PHE A 47 13.81 -3.91 -1.68
C PHE A 47 13.68 -2.70 -2.62
N ALA A 48 12.62 -2.64 -3.45
CA ALA A 48 12.35 -1.48 -4.30
C ALA A 48 12.25 -0.18 -3.49
N GLN A 49 11.56 -0.20 -2.34
CA GLN A 49 11.50 0.95 -1.44
C GLN A 49 12.88 1.34 -0.89
N LEU A 50 13.67 0.34 -0.47
CA LEU A 50 15.01 0.54 0.09
C LEU A 50 16.01 1.14 -0.91
N ILE A 51 15.81 0.94 -2.22
CA ILE A 51 16.62 1.56 -3.27
C ILE A 51 16.07 2.92 -3.75
N GLY A 52 15.02 3.43 -3.11
CA GLY A 52 14.48 4.77 -3.41
C GLY A 52 13.63 4.87 -4.67
N TYR A 53 12.87 3.81 -4.98
CA TYR A 53 11.92 3.83 -6.09
C TYR A 53 10.94 5.00 -5.97
N SER A 54 10.47 5.54 -7.11
CA SER A 54 9.40 6.54 -7.09
C SER A 54 8.09 5.90 -6.66
N VAL A 55 7.26 6.65 -5.93
CA VAL A 55 5.93 6.16 -5.51
C VAL A 55 5.08 5.84 -6.74
N SER A 56 5.08 6.74 -7.73
CA SER A 56 4.34 6.56 -8.98
C SER A 56 4.81 5.36 -9.80
N GLY A 57 6.10 5.00 -9.73
CA GLY A 57 6.61 3.81 -10.41
C GLY A 57 6.30 2.53 -9.62
N PHE A 58 6.28 2.62 -8.30
CA PHE A 58 6.17 1.47 -7.41
C PHE A 58 4.87 0.70 -7.63
N GLY A 59 3.74 1.41 -7.80
CA GLY A 59 2.44 0.80 -8.10
C GLY A 59 2.39 0.02 -9.43
N GLY A 60 3.33 0.25 -10.35
CA GLY A 60 3.42 -0.44 -11.63
C GLY A 60 4.21 -1.76 -11.60
N LEU A 61 4.82 -2.11 -10.46
CA LEU A 61 5.63 -3.32 -10.32
C LEU A 61 4.71 -4.55 -10.16
N SER A 62 4.97 -5.62 -10.92
CA SER A 62 4.09 -6.80 -10.97
C SER A 62 3.98 -7.57 -9.65
N TYR A 63 4.89 -7.32 -8.71
CA TYR A 63 4.95 -7.92 -7.38
C TYR A 63 4.45 -6.97 -6.28
N VAL A 64 3.91 -5.80 -6.64
CA VAL A 64 3.28 -4.87 -5.71
C VAL A 64 1.78 -5.10 -5.76
N SER A 65 1.17 -5.40 -4.61
CA SER A 65 -0.28 -5.56 -4.52
C SER A 65 -0.98 -4.21 -4.64
N SER A 66 -2.27 -4.24 -5.02
CA SER A 66 -3.13 -3.04 -5.05
C SER A 66 -3.12 -2.30 -3.70
N ASP A 67 -3.12 -3.05 -2.59
CA ASP A 67 -3.13 -2.48 -1.25
C ASP A 67 -1.81 -1.78 -0.94
N MET A 68 -0.67 -2.37 -1.34
CA MET A 68 0.63 -1.74 -1.18
C MET A 68 0.74 -0.46 -2.01
N SER A 69 0.22 -0.46 -3.24
CA SER A 69 0.15 0.76 -4.05
C SER A 69 -0.71 1.82 -3.38
N ALA A 70 -1.94 1.48 -2.98
CA ALA A 70 -2.89 2.41 -2.39
C ALA A 70 -2.37 3.03 -1.07
N VAL A 71 -1.67 2.24 -0.26
CA VAL A 71 -1.04 2.74 0.97
C VAL A 71 0.12 3.70 0.64
N ALA A 72 0.96 3.37 -0.34
CA ALA A 72 2.07 4.23 -0.76
C ALA A 72 1.56 5.55 -1.35
N ASP A 73 0.54 5.51 -2.21
CA ASP A 73 -0.10 6.68 -2.79
C ASP A 73 -0.71 7.57 -1.69
N ARG A 74 -1.42 6.99 -0.72
CA ARG A 74 -1.96 7.75 0.41
C ARG A 74 -0.84 8.41 1.24
N MET A 75 0.21 7.66 1.60
CA MET A 75 1.35 8.24 2.33
C MET A 75 1.97 9.41 1.55
N ALA A 76 2.01 9.34 0.22
CA ALA A 76 2.55 10.38 -0.65
C ALA A 76 1.65 11.63 -0.68
N ASP A 77 0.33 11.43 -0.73
CA ASP A 77 -0.66 12.50 -0.84
C ASP A 77 -0.91 13.22 0.49
N THR A 78 -0.93 12.48 1.61
CA THR A 78 -1.36 13.01 2.92
C THR A 78 -0.20 13.24 3.89
N GLY A 79 0.98 12.63 3.65
CA GLY A 79 2.10 12.64 4.58
C GLY A 79 1.86 11.79 5.84
N GLU A 80 0.82 10.95 5.84
CA GLU A 80 0.50 10.05 6.95
C GLU A 80 1.58 8.98 7.17
N THR A 81 1.61 8.45 8.40
CA THR A 81 2.39 7.25 8.68
C THR A 81 1.80 6.04 7.97
N GLU A 82 2.61 5.01 7.70
CA GLU A 82 2.14 3.76 7.09
C GLU A 82 0.94 3.16 7.85
N GLN A 83 0.99 3.18 9.19
CA GLN A 83 -0.08 2.61 10.00
C GLN A 83 -1.40 3.37 9.79
N MET A 84 -1.36 4.70 9.80
CA MET A 84 -2.55 5.51 9.56
C MET A 84 -3.06 5.31 8.13
N ALA A 85 -2.15 5.32 7.14
CA ALA A 85 -2.51 5.11 5.75
C ALA A 85 -3.17 3.74 5.50
N LYS A 86 -2.67 2.68 6.17
CA LYS A 86 -3.27 1.33 6.15
C LYS A 86 -4.63 1.29 6.83
N ILE A 87 -4.76 1.89 8.01
CA ILE A 87 -6.05 1.93 8.74
C ILE A 87 -7.10 2.61 7.87
N THR A 88 -6.80 3.79 7.33
CA THR A 88 -7.71 4.53 6.45
C THR A 88 -8.05 3.72 5.20
N HIS A 89 -7.08 3.01 4.60
CA HIS A 89 -7.32 2.14 3.45
C HIS A 89 -8.34 1.05 3.76
N LEU A 90 -8.03 0.24 4.78
CA LEU A 90 -8.80 -0.93 5.16
C LEU A 90 -10.19 -0.55 5.69
N GLN A 91 -10.32 0.59 6.38
CA GLN A 91 -11.62 1.13 6.78
C GLN A 91 -12.47 1.51 5.57
N GLY A 92 -11.86 2.13 4.55
CA GLY A 92 -12.53 2.45 3.28
C GLY A 92 -13.00 1.19 2.54
N GLU A 93 -12.14 0.18 2.42
CA GLU A 93 -12.49 -1.10 1.79
C GLU A 93 -13.59 -1.83 2.56
N LEU A 94 -13.50 -1.86 3.89
CA LEU A 94 -14.53 -2.47 4.74
C LEU A 94 -15.87 -1.74 4.59
N ALA A 95 -15.87 -0.41 4.52
CA ALA A 95 -17.08 0.37 4.29
C ALA A 95 -17.69 0.08 2.90
N ALA A 96 -16.85 0.01 1.86
CA ALA A 96 -17.27 -0.33 0.50
C ALA A 96 -17.86 -1.74 0.43
N LEU A 97 -17.18 -2.73 1.05
CA LEU A 97 -17.64 -4.11 1.11
C LEU A 97 -18.96 -4.24 1.88
N ARG A 98 -19.08 -3.58 3.04
CA ARG A 98 -20.34 -3.53 3.81
C ARG A 98 -21.48 -2.94 2.99
N SER A 99 -21.22 -1.89 2.21
CA SER A 99 -22.20 -1.29 1.32
C SER A 99 -22.61 -2.26 0.20
N ALA A 100 -21.63 -2.89 -0.47
CA ALA A 100 -21.87 -3.81 -1.58
C ALA A 100 -22.61 -5.09 -1.16
N LEU A 101 -22.35 -5.59 0.05
CA LEU A 101 -22.98 -6.80 0.58
C LEU A 101 -24.35 -6.56 1.25
N ARG A 102 -24.77 -5.30 1.40
CA ARG A 102 -26.01 -4.94 2.09
C ARG A 102 -27.24 -5.63 1.49
N ASP A 103 -27.51 -5.39 0.21
CA ASP A 103 -28.70 -5.93 -0.45
C ASP A 103 -28.66 -7.46 -0.61
N PRO A 104 -27.53 -8.09 -0.99
CA PRO A 104 -27.42 -9.54 -1.03
C PRO A 104 -27.72 -10.21 0.32
N ILE A 105 -27.16 -9.69 1.42
CA ILE A 105 -27.38 -10.24 2.76
C ILE A 105 -28.82 -10.04 3.20
N ALA A 106 -29.39 -8.85 2.98
CA ALA A 106 -30.78 -8.56 3.31
C ALA A 106 -31.74 -9.56 2.64
N ARG A 107 -31.55 -9.80 1.34
CA ARG A 107 -32.33 -10.80 0.59
C ARG A 107 -32.15 -12.22 1.12
N LEU A 108 -30.92 -12.62 1.45
CA LEU A 108 -30.61 -13.97 1.94
C LEU A 108 -31.33 -14.29 3.25
N TYR A 109 -31.43 -13.31 4.15
CA TYR A 109 -32.04 -13.48 5.48
C TYR A 109 -33.50 -12.99 5.56
N GLY A 110 -34.08 -12.50 4.45
CA GLY A 110 -35.44 -11.95 4.45
C GLY A 110 -35.58 -10.66 5.27
N LEU A 111 -34.49 -9.90 5.42
CA LEU A 111 -34.45 -8.61 6.12
C LEU A 111 -34.64 -7.46 5.14
N HIS A 112 -35.03 -6.28 5.62
CA HIS A 112 -34.95 -5.06 4.82
C HIS A 112 -33.50 -4.53 4.84
N PRO A 113 -32.93 -4.02 3.73
CA PRO A 113 -31.55 -3.53 3.69
C PRO A 113 -31.18 -2.48 4.75
N ASN A 114 -32.15 -1.71 5.23
CA ASN A 114 -31.96 -0.72 6.30
C ASN A 114 -31.74 -1.36 7.68
N ASP A 115 -32.20 -2.59 7.90
CA ASP A 115 -32.03 -3.31 9.16
C ASP A 115 -30.56 -3.74 9.38
N LEU A 116 -29.73 -3.67 8.33
CA LEU A 116 -28.30 -3.99 8.34
C LEU A 116 -27.40 -2.76 8.49
N GLN A 117 -27.96 -1.58 8.74
CA GLN A 117 -27.14 -0.42 9.08
C GLN A 117 -26.52 -0.64 10.46
N ALA A 118 -25.19 -0.50 10.56
CA ALA A 118 -24.55 -0.43 11.86
C ALA A 118 -25.15 0.77 12.60
N GLU A 119 -25.61 0.56 13.84
CA GLU A 119 -25.96 1.67 14.72
C GLU A 119 -24.78 2.63 14.70
N SER A 120 -25.01 3.86 14.24
CA SER A 120 -24.07 4.94 14.41
C SER A 120 -23.88 5.10 15.90
N GLY A 121 -22.78 4.54 16.42
CA GLY A 121 -22.37 4.71 17.80
C GLY A 121 -22.42 6.20 18.11
N SER A 122 -23.44 6.59 18.86
CA SER A 122 -23.47 7.83 19.61
C SER A 122 -22.44 7.66 20.72
N ASP A 123 -21.17 7.93 20.40
CA ASP A 123 -20.17 8.21 21.40
C ASP A 123 -20.52 9.59 21.99
N GLU A 124 -21.27 9.57 23.10
CA GLU A 124 -21.35 10.66 24.09
C GLU A 124 -20.05 10.75 24.90
#